data_AF-A0A1V8U113-F1
#
_entry.id   AF-A0A1V8U113-F1
#
_cell.length_a   1.000
_cell.length_b   1.000
_cell.length_c   1.000
_cell.angle_alpha   90.00
_cell.angle_beta   90.00
_cell.angle_gamma   90.00
#
_symmetry.space_group_name_H-M   'P 1'
#
loop_
_entity.id
_entity.type
_entity.pdbx_description
1 polymer ?
#
loop_
_entity_poly.entity_id
_entity_poly.type
_entity_poly.pdbx_seq_one_letter_code
_entity_poly.pdbx_strand_id
1 'polypeptide(L)'
;MSLIDLVQVIAPDREEGPEDIFAAAPMWLFPDDTVNMHGDPESLIVYKSSRFGEIRLQTADPNKEDERRLFSHYLWNAGLKLAELISQPKADSAWSVHDERVVELGAGVGLGGIVAMLAGASEVAITDYPAPVVLENILRNVDANLLCD
;
A
#
# COMPACT_ATOMS: atom_id res chain seq x y z
N MET A 1 -2.34 9.38 -16.66
CA MET A 1 -2.43 7.97 -16.27
C MET A 1 -3.35 7.90 -15.07
N SER A 2 -4.27 6.92 -15.02
CA SER A 2 -5.12 6.71 -13.83
C SER A 2 -4.29 6.08 -12.71
N LEU A 3 -4.69 6.27 -11.44
CA LEU A 3 -4.01 5.62 -10.31
C LEU A 3 -4.14 4.09 -10.38
N ILE A 4 -5.26 3.58 -10.93
CA ILE A 4 -5.49 2.14 -11.07
C ILE A 4 -4.49 1.48 -12.04
N ASP A 5 -4.01 2.23 -13.04
CA ASP A 5 -3.03 1.72 -14.00
C ASP A 5 -1.65 1.47 -13.35
N LEU A 6 -1.43 2.07 -12.17
CA LEU A 6 -0.18 1.95 -11.41
C LEU A 6 -0.17 0.75 -10.48
N VAL A 7 -1.29 0.03 -10.34
CA VAL A 7 -1.43 -1.05 -9.37
C VAL A 7 -1.86 -2.33 -10.05
N GLN A 8 -1.23 -3.42 -9.66
CA GLN A 8 -1.68 -4.76 -9.96
C GLN A 8 -1.92 -5.50 -8.64
N VAL A 9 -3.12 -6.04 -8.48
CA VAL A 9 -3.47 -6.91 -7.36
C VAL A 9 -3.33 -8.36 -7.81
N ILE A 10 -2.58 -9.15 -7.04
CA ILE A 10 -2.37 -10.58 -7.24
C ILE A 10 -3.02 -11.27 -6.04
N ALA A 11 -4.00 -12.13 -6.32
CA ALA A 11 -4.69 -12.92 -5.31
C ALA A 11 -3.72 -13.88 -4.59
N PRO A 12 -3.98 -14.21 -3.32
CA PRO A 12 -3.18 -15.21 -2.60
C PRO A 12 -3.29 -16.60 -3.27
N ASP A 13 -2.20 -17.37 -3.22
CA ASP A 13 -2.16 -18.75 -3.74
C ASP A 13 -2.87 -19.70 -2.76
N ARG A 14 -4.21 -19.68 -2.81
CA ARG A 14 -5.11 -20.54 -2.01
C ARG A 14 -6.30 -21.01 -2.84
N GLU A 15 -6.95 -22.08 -2.40
CA GLU A 15 -8.19 -22.54 -3.03
C GLU A 15 -9.31 -21.53 -2.74
N GLU A 16 -9.89 -20.95 -3.79
CA GLU A 16 -10.95 -19.94 -3.68
C GLU A 16 -12.33 -20.59 -3.57
N GLY A 17 -13.11 -20.19 -2.56
CA GLY A 17 -14.52 -20.51 -2.48
C GLY A 17 -15.37 -19.64 -3.41
N PRO A 18 -16.62 -20.03 -3.72
CA PRO A 18 -17.55 -19.20 -4.48
C PRO A 18 -17.74 -17.78 -3.88
N GLU A 19 -17.67 -17.67 -2.56
CA GLU A 19 -17.74 -16.42 -1.83
C GLU A 19 -16.53 -15.51 -2.05
N ASP A 20 -15.32 -16.08 -2.15
CA ASP A 20 -14.09 -15.32 -2.43
C ASP A 20 -14.15 -14.73 -3.84
N ILE A 21 -14.58 -15.53 -4.82
CA ILE A 21 -14.78 -15.08 -6.20
C ILE A 21 -15.80 -13.95 -6.26
N PHE A 22 -16.93 -14.10 -5.56
CA PHE A 22 -17.96 -13.05 -5.51
C PHE A 22 -17.45 -11.77 -4.83
N ALA A 23 -16.66 -11.89 -3.76
CA ALA A 23 -16.11 -10.76 -3.02
C ALA A 23 -15.03 -10.00 -3.82
N ALA A 24 -14.27 -10.68 -4.68
CA ALA A 24 -13.24 -10.08 -5.54
C ALA A 24 -13.81 -9.51 -6.86
N ALA A 25 -15.01 -9.94 -7.28
CA ALA A 25 -15.67 -9.50 -8.50
C ALA A 25 -16.31 -8.09 -8.53
N PRO A 26 -16.51 -7.32 -7.44
CA PRO A 26 -17.22 -6.03 -7.51
C PRO A 26 -16.58 -5.05 -8.50
N MET A 27 -15.26 -5.06 -8.64
CA MET A 27 -14.57 -4.19 -9.61
C MET A 27 -14.91 -4.52 -11.07
N TRP A 28 -15.24 -5.77 -11.37
CA TRP A 28 -15.62 -6.22 -12.71
C TRP A 28 -17.11 -6.03 -12.99
N LEU A 29 -17.94 -6.18 -11.95
CA LEU A 29 -19.39 -6.06 -12.04
C LEU A 29 -19.87 -4.59 -12.12
N PHE A 30 -19.13 -3.65 -11.52
CA PHE A 30 -19.49 -2.24 -11.44
C PHE A 30 -18.38 -1.34 -12.03
N PRO A 31 -18.15 -1.38 -13.36
CA PRO A 31 -17.05 -0.64 -13.99
C PRO A 31 -17.20 0.89 -13.93
N ASP A 32 -18.41 1.39 -13.64
CA ASP A 32 -18.69 2.82 -13.49
C ASP A 32 -18.39 3.32 -12.06
N ASP A 33 -18.18 2.42 -11.09
CA ASP A 33 -17.86 2.79 -9.72
C ASP A 33 -16.37 3.10 -9.55
N THR A 34 -16.08 4.12 -8.73
CA THR A 34 -14.69 4.48 -8.45
C THR A 34 -14.10 3.53 -7.43
N VAL A 35 -13.14 2.71 -7.88
CA VAL A 35 -12.28 1.90 -7.00
C VAL A 35 -11.44 2.85 -6.15
N ASN A 36 -11.67 2.88 -4.83
CA ASN A 36 -10.96 3.75 -3.89
C ASN A 36 -9.95 3.02 -2.99
N MET A 37 -9.98 1.69 -2.98
CA MET A 37 -9.05 0.82 -2.27
C MET A 37 -8.66 -0.38 -3.12
N HIS A 38 -7.50 -0.98 -2.81
CA HIS A 38 -6.92 -2.11 -3.53
C HIS A 38 -6.49 -3.21 -2.57
N GLY A 39 -6.63 -4.45 -3.04
CA GLY A 39 -6.25 -5.67 -2.33
C GLY A 39 -7.41 -6.29 -1.56
N ASP A 40 -7.28 -7.57 -1.28
CA ASP A 40 -8.06 -8.35 -0.32
C ASP A 40 -7.11 -8.89 0.77
N PRO A 41 -7.59 -9.50 1.86
CA PRO A 41 -6.69 -10.15 2.82
C PRO A 41 -5.66 -11.05 2.14
N GLU A 42 -4.41 -10.93 2.57
CA GLU A 42 -3.21 -11.65 2.07
C GLU A 42 -2.81 -11.45 0.60
N SER A 43 -3.55 -10.65 -0.16
CA SER A 43 -3.20 -10.27 -1.53
C SER A 43 -1.84 -9.58 -1.61
N LEU A 44 -1.16 -9.80 -2.73
CA LEU A 44 0.04 -9.06 -3.09
C LEU A 44 -0.34 -7.88 -4.00
N ILE A 45 -0.03 -6.67 -3.56
CA ILE A 45 -0.18 -5.45 -4.32
C ILE A 45 1.18 -5.07 -4.92
N VAL A 46 1.23 -4.92 -6.24
CA VAL A 46 2.41 -4.44 -6.96
C VAL A 46 2.15 -3.00 -7.43
N TYR A 47 2.80 -2.04 -6.78
CA TYR A 47 2.82 -0.64 -7.20
C TYR A 47 3.96 -0.43 -8.21
N LYS A 48 3.61 0.07 -9.40
CA LYS A 48 4.53 0.27 -10.53
C LYS A 48 5.04 1.70 -10.54
N SER A 49 6.01 1.99 -9.68
CA SER A 49 6.63 3.32 -9.62
C SER A 49 7.46 3.57 -10.89
N SER A 50 7.25 4.74 -11.51
CA SER A 50 8.06 5.18 -12.64
C SER A 50 9.52 5.49 -12.26
N ARG A 51 9.78 5.77 -10.98
CA ARG A 51 11.13 6.13 -10.46
C ARG A 51 11.82 4.97 -9.75
N PHE A 52 11.06 4.15 -9.01
CA PHE A 52 11.62 3.13 -8.13
C PHE A 52 11.37 1.69 -8.60
N GLY A 53 10.72 1.49 -9.73
CA GLY A 53 10.37 0.16 -10.22
C GLY A 53 9.17 -0.43 -9.49
N GLU A 54 9.13 -1.76 -9.38
CA GLU A 54 8.05 -2.46 -8.68
C GLU A 54 8.26 -2.43 -7.16
N ILE A 55 7.29 -1.89 -6.44
CA ILE A 55 7.20 -1.96 -4.98
C ILE A 55 6.12 -2.98 -4.63
N ARG A 56 6.48 -3.99 -3.83
CA ARG A 56 5.64 -5.16 -3.55
C ARG A 56 5.15 -5.10 -2.11
N LEU A 57 3.83 -5.08 -1.93
CA LEU A 57 3.19 -4.88 -0.64
C LEU A 57 2.20 -5.99 -0.39
N GLN A 58 2.41 -6.78 0.65
CA GLN A 58 1.41 -7.72 1.13
C GLN A 58 0.36 -6.98 1.97
N THR A 59 -0.90 -7.35 1.78
CA THR A 59 -1.99 -6.92 2.66
C THR A 59 -2.07 -7.80 3.89
N ALA A 60 -2.49 -7.22 5.01
CA ALA A 60 -2.66 -7.96 6.25
C ALA A 60 -3.96 -8.79 6.24
N ASP A 61 -4.03 -9.84 7.07
CA ASP A 61 -5.25 -10.62 7.30
C ASP A 61 -5.80 -10.43 8.74
N PRO A 62 -6.65 -9.41 8.95
CA PRO A 62 -7.25 -9.16 10.25
C PRO A 62 -8.30 -10.23 10.61
N ASN A 63 -7.93 -11.10 11.55
CA ASN A 63 -8.79 -12.18 12.01
C ASN A 63 -9.85 -11.72 13.02
N LYS A 64 -9.59 -10.65 13.78
CA LYS A 64 -10.54 -10.11 14.74
C LYS A 64 -11.39 -8.98 14.18
N GLU A 65 -12.60 -8.83 14.72
CA GLU A 65 -13.57 -7.83 14.28
C GLU A 65 -13.12 -6.40 14.54
N ASP A 66 -12.46 -6.16 15.67
CA ASP A 66 -11.86 -4.87 16.01
C ASP A 66 -10.72 -4.50 15.06
N GLU A 67 -9.89 -5.48 14.67
CA GLU A 67 -8.83 -5.30 13.68
C GLU A 67 -9.40 -5.01 12.27
N ARG A 68 -10.47 -5.71 11.84
CA ARG A 68 -11.13 -5.47 10.55
C ARG A 68 -11.69 -4.06 10.39
N ARG A 69 -12.23 -3.49 11.47
CA ARG A 69 -12.82 -2.14 11.48
C ARG A 69 -11.80 -1.01 11.32
N LEU A 70 -10.50 -1.33 11.37
CA LEU A 70 -9.43 -0.36 11.13
C LEU A 70 -9.24 -0.08 9.64
N PHE A 71 -9.61 -1.03 8.77
CA PHE A 71 -9.42 -0.97 7.31
C PHE A 71 -7.97 -0.68 6.86
N SER A 72 -6.99 -0.98 7.73
CA SER A 72 -5.56 -0.77 7.49
C SER A 72 -4.92 -1.86 6.64
N HIS A 73 -5.66 -2.92 6.31
CA HIS A 73 -5.19 -4.00 5.44
C HIS A 73 -5.32 -3.70 3.94
N TYR A 74 -5.91 -2.57 3.55
CA TYR A 74 -6.03 -2.15 2.15
C TYR A 74 -4.99 -1.10 1.76
N LEU A 75 -4.70 -1.01 0.45
CA LEU A 75 -4.06 0.17 -0.12
C LEU A 75 -5.12 1.15 -0.63
N TRP A 76 -5.20 2.32 -0.02
CA TRP A 76 -6.13 3.37 -0.43
C TRP A 76 -5.56 4.25 -1.56
N ASN A 77 -6.42 4.73 -2.46
CA ASN A 77 -6.03 5.65 -3.55
C ASN A 77 -5.28 6.89 -3.07
N ALA A 78 -5.60 7.39 -1.87
CA ALA A 78 -4.89 8.53 -1.28
C ALA A 78 -3.41 8.20 -1.02
N GLY A 79 -3.10 6.99 -0.55
CA GLY A 79 -1.72 6.51 -0.36
C GLY A 79 -0.97 6.40 -1.69
N LEU A 80 -1.62 5.85 -2.73
CA LEU A 80 -1.06 5.83 -4.08
C LEU A 80 -0.80 7.23 -4.63
N LYS A 81 -1.74 8.14 -4.44
CA LYS A 81 -1.58 9.52 -4.90
C LYS A 81 -0.43 10.23 -4.19
N LEU A 82 -0.28 10.02 -2.88
CA LEU A 82 0.83 10.56 -2.11
C LEU A 82 2.17 9.99 -2.60
N ALA A 83 2.25 8.68 -2.82
CA ALA A 83 3.43 8.04 -3.39
C ALA A 83 3.83 8.64 -4.75
N GLU A 84 2.87 8.86 -5.64
CA GLU A 84 3.11 9.51 -6.94
C GLU A 84 3.58 10.96 -6.81
N LEU A 85 3.10 11.71 -5.81
CA LEU A 85 3.53 13.09 -5.57
C LEU A 85 4.97 13.15 -5.06
N ILE A 86 5.33 12.28 -4.11
CA ILE A 86 6.69 12.17 -3.57
C ILE A 86 7.68 11.65 -4.63
N SER A 87 7.26 10.72 -5.49
CA SER A 87 8.14 10.07 -6.47
C SER A 87 8.55 10.97 -7.64
N GLN A 88 7.86 12.09 -7.88
CA GLN A 88 8.11 12.92 -9.06
C GLN A 88 9.48 13.61 -9.00
N PRO A 89 10.35 13.45 -10.04
CA PRO A 89 11.69 14.07 -10.06
C PRO A 89 11.68 15.60 -10.05
N LYS A 90 10.56 16.19 -10.47
CA LYS A 90 10.28 17.64 -10.42
C LYS A 90 9.13 17.95 -9.48
N ALA A 91 8.94 17.11 -8.45
CA ALA A 91 7.98 17.40 -7.40
C ALA A 91 8.15 18.87 -7.00
N ASP A 92 7.04 19.62 -6.96
CA ASP A 92 7.05 20.94 -6.33
C ASP A 92 7.77 20.81 -4.99
N SER A 93 8.52 21.84 -4.58
CA SER A 93 9.28 21.80 -3.32
C SER A 93 8.44 21.37 -2.12
N ALA A 94 7.11 21.54 -2.19
CA ALA A 94 6.13 21.10 -1.22
C ALA A 94 6.04 19.56 -0.99
N TRP A 95 6.46 18.73 -1.95
CA TRP A 95 6.36 17.26 -1.87
C TRP A 95 7.73 16.56 -1.78
N SER A 96 8.82 17.32 -1.88
CA SER A 96 10.17 16.76 -1.69
C SER A 96 10.37 16.36 -0.24
N VAL A 97 10.87 15.14 -0.04
CA VAL A 97 11.24 14.61 1.28
C VAL A 97 12.74 14.32 1.39
N HIS A 98 13.53 14.71 0.38
CA HIS A 98 14.98 14.49 0.38
C HIS A 98 15.65 15.15 1.59
N ASP A 99 16.48 14.40 2.31
CA ASP A 99 17.14 14.76 3.58
C ASP A 99 16.19 15.08 4.76
N GLU A 100 14.88 14.97 4.58
CA GLU A 100 13.90 15.26 5.65
C GLU A 100 13.65 14.06 6.56
N ARG A 101 13.19 14.33 7.78
CA ARG A 101 12.70 13.31 8.73
C ARG A 101 11.18 13.20 8.61
N VAL A 102 10.68 12.03 8.23
CA VAL A 102 9.28 11.81 7.86
C VAL A 102 8.56 10.92 8.87
N VAL A 103 7.30 11.23 9.15
CA VAL A 103 6.39 10.36 9.89
C VAL A 103 5.13 10.11 9.06
N GLU A 104 4.78 8.83 8.87
CA GLU A 104 3.53 8.41 8.25
C GLU A 104 2.54 7.97 9.33
N LEU A 105 1.34 8.56 9.33
CA LEU A 105 0.26 8.28 10.28
C LEU A 105 -0.87 7.53 9.56
N GLY A 106 -1.23 6.33 10.03
CA GLY A 106 -2.25 5.50 9.37
C GLY A 106 -1.71 4.92 8.07
N ALA A 107 -0.56 4.25 8.17
CA ALA A 107 0.22 3.76 7.04
C ALA A 107 -0.47 2.66 6.22
N GLY A 108 -1.39 1.90 6.84
CA GLY A 108 -1.99 0.72 6.23
C GLY A 108 -0.93 -0.29 5.80
N VAL A 109 -0.74 -0.44 4.48
CA VAL A 109 0.31 -1.31 3.91
C VAL A 109 1.73 -0.70 3.94
N GLY A 110 1.89 0.59 4.31
CA GLY A 110 3.20 1.24 4.46
C GLY A 110 3.78 1.89 3.20
N LEU A 111 2.99 2.04 2.14
CA LEU A 111 3.49 2.53 0.84
C LEU A 111 4.12 3.93 0.94
N GLY A 112 3.49 4.87 1.65
CA GLY A 112 3.94 6.26 1.69
C GLY A 112 5.32 6.39 2.34
N GLY A 113 5.53 5.73 3.47
CA GLY A 113 6.81 5.70 4.17
C GLY A 113 7.91 4.98 3.40
N ILE A 114 7.61 3.85 2.75
CA ILE A 114 8.55 3.15 1.88
C ILE A 114 9.01 4.06 0.74
N VAL A 115 8.06 4.71 0.06
CA VAL A 115 8.34 5.65 -1.02
C VAL A 115 9.10 6.87 -0.53
N ALA A 116 8.79 7.40 0.66
CA ALA A 116 9.52 8.51 1.25
C ALA A 116 11.00 8.15 1.49
N MET A 117 11.26 6.95 2.00
CA MET A 117 12.63 6.46 2.20
C MET A 117 13.37 6.32 0.86
N LEU A 118 12.74 5.70 -0.16
CA LEU A 118 13.31 5.57 -1.50
C LEU A 118 13.54 6.93 -2.19
N ALA A 119 12.73 7.93 -1.87
CA ALA A 119 12.85 9.28 -2.39
C ALA A 119 13.99 10.11 -1.75
N GLY A 120 14.64 9.57 -0.71
CA GLY A 120 15.82 10.17 -0.09
C GLY A 120 15.55 10.83 1.27
N ALA A 121 14.45 10.51 1.94
CA ALA A 121 14.27 10.91 3.34
C ALA A 121 15.44 10.41 4.20
N SER A 122 15.87 11.19 5.19
CA SER A 122 16.98 10.82 6.07
C SER A 122 16.56 9.84 7.16
N GLU A 123 15.29 9.87 7.54
CA GLU A 123 14.67 8.96 8.51
C GLU A 123 13.17 8.88 8.25
N VAL A 124 12.57 7.69 8.37
CA VAL A 124 11.12 7.49 8.22
C VAL A 124 10.58 6.65 9.36
N ALA A 125 9.58 7.18 10.08
CA ALA A 125 8.78 6.44 11.03
C ALA A 125 7.41 6.10 10.42
N ILE A 126 7.14 4.82 10.19
CA ILE A 126 5.87 4.33 9.64
C ILE A 126 4.98 3.85 10.78
N THR A 127 3.81 4.46 10.95
CA THR A 127 2.96 4.23 12.13
C THR A 127 1.50 3.92 11.78
N ASP A 128 0.88 3.08 12.60
CA ASP A 128 -0.54 2.73 12.53
C ASP A 128 -1.06 2.36 13.93
N TYR A 129 -2.29 1.86 14.01
CA TYR A 129 -2.89 1.36 15.24
C TYR A 129 -2.01 0.30 15.93
N PRO A 130 -2.10 0.14 17.26
CA PRO A 130 -1.38 -0.87 18.02
C PRO A 130 -1.98 -2.28 17.83
N ALA A 131 -2.11 -2.69 16.57
CA ALA A 131 -2.63 -3.98 16.14
C ALA A 131 -1.46 -4.80 15.56
N PRO A 132 -1.04 -5.91 16.20
CA PRO A 132 0.10 -6.71 15.75
C PRO A 132 0.02 -7.12 14.28
N VAL A 133 -1.16 -7.53 13.81
CA VAL A 133 -1.39 -7.92 12.42
C VAL A 133 -1.06 -6.80 11.41
N VAL A 134 -1.26 -5.54 11.79
CA VAL A 134 -0.97 -4.37 10.96
C VAL A 134 0.51 -4.02 11.04
N LEU A 135 1.04 -3.90 12.25
CA LEU A 135 2.43 -3.49 12.48
C LEU A 135 3.43 -4.54 11.95
N GLU A 136 3.16 -5.82 12.13
CA GLU A 136 3.98 -6.89 11.55
C GLU A 136 3.92 -6.88 10.03
N ASN A 137 2.77 -6.58 9.44
CA ASN A 137 2.63 -6.46 7.99
C ASN A 137 3.42 -5.26 7.42
N ILE A 138 3.38 -4.10 8.09
CA ILE A 138 4.20 -2.95 7.74
C ILE A 138 5.69 -3.31 7.78
N LEU A 139 6.15 -4.01 8.83
CA LEU A 139 7.54 -4.45 8.94
C LEU A 139 7.93 -5.38 7.79
N ARG A 140 7.10 -6.38 7.47
CA ARG A 140 7.35 -7.29 6.32
C ARG A 140 7.47 -6.52 5.00
N ASN A 141 6.60 -5.54 4.79
CA ASN A 141 6.64 -4.71 3.58
C ASN A 141 7.87 -3.81 3.53
N VAL A 142 8.30 -3.25 4.66
CA VAL A 142 9.55 -2.49 4.76
C VAL A 142 10.74 -3.38 4.42
N ASP A 143 10.85 -4.56 5.05
CA ASP A 143 11.95 -5.50 4.84
C ASP A 143 12.05 -5.91 3.38
N ALA A 144 10.92 -6.22 2.73
CA ALA A 144 10.85 -6.64 1.34
C ALA A 144 11.28 -5.58 0.33
N ASN A 145 11.19 -4.28 0.66
CA ASN A 145 11.43 -3.20 -0.30
C ASN A 145 12.66 -2.32 0.02
N LEU A 146 13.16 -2.34 1.26
CA LEU A 146 14.23 -1.44 1.70
C LEU A 146 15.48 -2.16 2.22
N LEU A 147 15.38 -3.45 2.59
CA LEU A 147 16.47 -4.18 3.27
C LEU A 147 17.05 -5.35 2.47
N CYS A 148 16.66 -5.50 1.21
CA CYS A 148 17.25 -6.51 0.31
C CYS A 148 18.41 -5.89 -0.50
N ASP A 149 19.63 -6.35 -0.22
CA ASP A 149 20.83 -6.19 -1.05
C ASP A 149 20.71 -6.91 -2.41
#